data_AF-A0A0Q8PP74-F1
#
_entry.id   AF-A0A0Q8PP74-F1
#
_cell.length_a   1.000
_cell.length_b   1.000
_cell.length_c   1.000
_cell.angle_alpha   90.00
_cell.angle_beta   90.00
_cell.angle_gamma   90.00
#
_symmetry.space_group_name_H-M   'P 1'
#
loop_
_entity.id
_entity.type
_entity.pdbx_description
1 polymer ?
#
loop_
_entity_poly.entity_id
_entity_poly.type
_entity_poly.pdbx_seq_one_letter_code
_entity_poly.pdbx_strand_id
1 'polypeptide(L)'
;MRRRMGRPGLLGTVARTAVVAGTATAVSGRMQRGAAERSAQQEQTAAAQQQAMVDQAAAQAAAQVSSQQAPPAAAPAPAEDRIGKLTALAELKAKGLLTDEEFAAEKARVLGS
;
A
#
# COMPACT_ATOMS: atom_id res chain seq x y z
N MET A 1 22.07 59.60 67.05
CA MET A 1 21.23 58.38 67.08
C MET A 1 21.48 57.57 65.81
N ARG A 2 21.95 56.32 65.97
CA ARG A 2 22.18 55.34 64.90
C ARG A 2 20.85 54.80 64.36
N ARG A 3 20.68 54.73 63.04
CA ARG A 3 20.01 53.61 62.36
C ARG A 3 20.68 53.37 61.00
N ARG A 4 21.48 52.31 60.91
CA ARG A 4 21.94 51.74 59.64
C ARG A 4 20.76 51.01 59.02
N MET A 5 20.25 51.50 57.90
CA MET A 5 19.29 50.77 57.07
C MET A 5 20.09 49.72 56.30
N GLY A 6 19.82 48.44 56.60
CA GLY A 6 20.51 47.29 56.03
C GLY A 6 20.31 47.23 54.53
N ARG A 7 21.43 47.19 53.80
CA ARG A 7 21.45 46.92 52.36
C ARG A 7 20.82 45.54 52.13
N PRO A 8 19.92 45.37 51.15
CA PRO A 8 19.36 44.07 50.82
C PRO A 8 20.51 43.10 50.52
N GLY A 9 20.66 42.10 51.38
CA GLY A 9 21.78 41.17 51.32
C GLY A 9 21.65 40.23 50.11
N LEU A 10 22.79 39.88 49.54
CA LEU A 10 22.92 38.90 48.45
C LEU A 10 22.24 37.55 48.76
N LEU A 11 22.01 37.22 50.04
CA LEU A 11 21.23 36.04 50.43
C LEU A 11 19.75 36.13 50.04
N GLY A 12 19.13 37.32 50.06
CA GLY A 12 17.74 37.49 49.69
C GLY A 12 17.48 37.32 48.19
N THR A 13 18.47 37.67 47.36
CA THR A 13 18.38 37.52 45.90
C THR A 13 18.61 36.07 45.46
N VAL A 14 19.51 35.33 46.11
CA VAL A 14 19.79 33.92 45.79
C VAL A 14 18.65 32.99 46.26
N ALA A 15 18.01 33.28 47.39
CA ALA A 15 16.86 32.49 47.85
C ALA A 15 15.63 32.64 46.90
N ARG A 16 15.42 33.84 46.32
CA ARG A 16 14.29 34.11 45.42
C ARG A 16 14.47 33.45 44.05
N THR A 17 15.70 33.36 43.53
CA THR A 17 16.00 32.61 42.30
C THR A 17 15.90 31.11 42.50
N ALA A 18 16.25 30.56 43.66
CA ALA A 18 16.11 29.14 43.93
C ALA A 18 14.63 28.68 43.92
N VAL A 19 13.70 29.48 44.47
CA VAL A 19 12.25 29.16 44.48
C VAL A 19 11.63 29.32 43.09
N VAL A 20 12.04 30.34 42.34
CA VAL A 20 11.55 30.56 40.96
C VAL A 20 12.13 29.51 40.00
N ALA A 21 13.40 29.14 40.13
CA ALA A 21 14.01 28.07 39.34
C ALA A 21 13.45 26.68 39.72
N GLY A 22 13.23 26.40 41.00
CA GLY A 22 12.70 25.11 41.47
C GLY A 22 11.29 24.79 40.97
N THR A 23 10.44 25.82 40.81
CA THR A 23 9.08 25.65 40.24
C THR A 23 9.09 25.68 38.70
N ALA A 24 10.02 26.42 38.07
CA ALA A 24 10.22 26.39 36.63
C ALA A 24 10.69 25.01 36.14
N THR A 25 11.62 24.34 36.84
CA THR A 25 12.05 22.97 36.50
C THR A 25 10.93 21.95 36.67
N ALA A 26 10.05 22.12 37.66
CA ALA A 26 8.90 21.22 37.89
C ALA A 26 7.83 21.33 36.77
N VAL A 27 7.62 22.51 36.19
CA VAL A 27 6.69 22.72 35.07
C VAL A 27 7.29 22.28 33.74
N SER A 28 8.56 22.60 33.47
CA SER A 28 9.27 22.18 32.25
C SER A 28 9.44 20.66 32.18
N GLY A 29 9.77 20.00 33.29
CA GLY A 29 9.86 18.54 33.35
C GLY A 29 8.53 17.81 33.09
N ARG A 30 7.39 18.45 33.40
CA ARG A 30 6.06 17.90 33.12
C ARG A 30 5.67 18.07 31.64
N MET A 31 5.99 19.23 31.05
CA MET A 31 5.82 19.45 29.61
C MET A 31 6.73 18.56 28.76
N GLN A 32 7.96 18.30 29.21
CA GLN A 32 8.91 17.45 28.50
C GLN A 32 8.51 15.98 28.53
N ARG A 33 7.91 15.49 29.63
CA ARG A 33 7.24 14.17 29.66
C ARG A 33 6.04 14.13 28.71
N GLY A 34 5.16 15.13 28.77
CA GLY A 34 4.01 15.19 27.87
C GLY A 34 4.40 15.35 26.40
N ALA A 35 5.56 15.92 26.09
CA ALA A 35 6.11 16.00 24.74
C ALA A 35 6.71 14.65 24.30
N ALA A 36 7.45 13.97 25.18
CA ALA A 36 8.01 12.64 24.94
C ALA A 36 6.93 11.56 24.79
N GLU A 37 5.84 11.63 25.57
CA GLU A 37 4.68 10.75 25.45
C GLU A 37 3.96 10.99 24.11
N ARG A 38 3.83 12.27 23.70
CA ARG A 38 3.26 12.62 22.40
C ARG A 38 4.13 12.18 21.23
N SER A 39 5.45 12.26 21.32
CA SER A 39 6.36 11.76 20.27
C SER A 39 6.29 10.24 20.17
N ALA A 40 6.34 9.54 21.31
CA ALA A 40 6.20 8.08 21.33
C ALA A 40 4.87 7.60 20.75
N GLN A 41 3.77 8.30 21.06
CA GLN A 41 2.45 8.00 20.50
C GLN A 41 2.36 8.32 19.00
N GLN A 42 3.01 9.39 18.52
CA GLN A 42 3.10 9.70 17.10
C GLN A 42 3.91 8.65 16.34
N GLU A 43 5.03 8.18 16.89
CA GLU A 43 5.86 7.13 16.29
C GLU A 43 5.08 5.81 16.18
N GLN A 44 4.34 5.42 17.23
CA GLN A 44 3.46 4.24 17.18
C GLN A 44 2.36 4.38 16.12
N THR A 45 1.74 5.56 16.02
CA THR A 45 0.66 5.80 15.05
C THR A 45 1.19 5.82 13.62
N ALA A 46 2.39 6.37 13.40
CA ALA A 46 3.05 6.39 12.10
C ALA A 46 3.42 4.97 11.66
N ALA A 47 3.98 4.15 12.55
CA ALA A 47 4.28 2.75 12.27
C ALA A 47 3.01 1.94 11.93
N ALA A 48 1.93 2.14 12.69
CA ALA A 48 0.65 1.47 12.43
C ALA A 48 0.04 1.87 11.08
N GLN A 49 0.08 3.15 10.71
CA GLN A 49 -0.38 3.60 9.39
C GLN A 49 0.46 3.01 8.26
N GLN A 50 1.78 2.97 8.43
CA GLN A 50 2.67 2.44 7.40
C GLN A 50 2.42 0.95 7.17
N GLN A 51 2.15 0.18 8.23
CA GLN A 51 1.82 -1.23 8.13
C GLN A 51 0.45 -1.46 7.47
N ALA A 52 -0.55 -0.62 7.76
CA ALA A 52 -1.86 -0.69 7.10
C ALA A 52 -1.78 -0.39 5.60
N MET A 53 -0.94 0.56 5.17
CA MET A 53 -0.74 0.84 3.74
C MET A 53 -0.08 -0.32 3.00
N VAL A 54 0.91 -0.98 3.63
CA VAL A 54 1.59 -2.14 3.04
C VAL A 54 0.61 -3.31 2.89
N ASP A 55 -0.22 -3.58 3.90
CA ASP A 55 -1.21 -4.66 3.86
C ASP A 55 -2.26 -4.42 2.77
N GLN A 56 -2.75 -3.18 2.65
CA GLN A 56 -3.70 -2.81 1.59
C GLN A 56 -3.09 -2.91 0.19
N ALA A 57 -1.81 -2.55 0.02
CA ALA A 57 -1.09 -2.70 -1.24
C ALA A 57 -0.88 -4.18 -1.59
N ALA A 58 -0.54 -5.02 -0.60
CA ALA A 58 -0.37 -6.45 -0.79
C ALA A 58 -1.69 -7.15 -1.19
N ALA A 59 -2.81 -6.76 -0.57
CA ALA A 59 -4.13 -7.29 -0.91
C ALA A 59 -4.55 -6.94 -2.36
N GLN A 60 -4.27 -5.72 -2.81
CA GLN A 60 -4.55 -5.32 -4.20
C GLN A 60 -3.68 -6.06 -5.21
N ALA A 61 -2.40 -6.27 -4.89
CA ALA A 61 -1.49 -7.03 -5.75
C ALA A 61 -1.93 -8.50 -5.87
N ALA A 62 -2.37 -9.14 -4.78
CA ALA A 62 -2.86 -10.51 -4.79
C ALA A 62 -4.15 -10.68 -5.62
N ALA A 63 -5.04 -9.68 -5.61
CA ALA A 63 -6.26 -9.68 -6.42
C ALA A 63 -5.95 -9.58 -7.93
N GLN A 64 -4.96 -8.78 -8.33
CA GLN A 64 -4.55 -8.67 -9.74
C GLN A 64 -3.94 -9.97 -10.28
N VAL A 65 -3.08 -10.64 -9.51
CA VAL A 65 -2.45 -11.90 -9.94
C VAL A 65 -3.50 -13.01 -10.12
N SER A 66 -4.53 -13.06 -9.28
CA SER A 66 -5.60 -14.05 -9.38
C SER A 66 -6.48 -13.87 -10.63
N SER A 67 -6.63 -12.63 -11.13
CA SER A 67 -7.37 -12.36 -12.38
C SER A 67 -6.59 -12.70 -13.66
N GLN A 68 -5.29 -12.94 -13.58
CA GLN A 68 -4.44 -13.20 -14.75
C GLN A 68 -4.19 -14.70 -15.02
N GLN A 69 -4.69 -15.59 -14.15
CA GLN A 69 -4.64 -17.05 -14.34
C GLN A 69 -5.97 -17.70 -14.75
N ALA A 70 -7.04 -16.93 -14.90
CA ALA A 70 -8.16 -17.38 -15.72
C ALA A 70 -7.80 -17.09 -17.20
N PRO A 71 -7.65 -18.11 -18.07
CA PRO A 71 -7.69 -17.84 -19.49
C PRO A 71 -8.95 -17.01 -19.75
N PRO A 72 -8.91 -15.92 -20.53
CA PRO A 72 -10.13 -15.25 -20.94
C PRO A 72 -11.02 -16.36 -21.50
N ALA A 73 -12.21 -16.51 -20.90
CA ALA A 73 -13.22 -17.38 -21.47
C ALA A 73 -13.40 -16.89 -22.90
N ALA A 74 -12.82 -17.63 -23.85
CA ALA A 74 -12.96 -17.33 -25.26
C ALA A 74 -14.46 -17.34 -25.49
N ALA A 75 -15.02 -16.16 -25.75
CA ALA A 75 -16.37 -16.08 -26.28
C ALA A 75 -16.38 -17.06 -27.47
N PRO A 76 -17.24 -18.09 -27.45
CA PRO A 76 -17.26 -19.07 -28.52
C PRO A 76 -17.40 -18.28 -29.83
N ALA A 77 -16.45 -18.48 -30.74
CA ALA A 77 -16.47 -17.80 -32.03
C ALA A 77 -17.87 -17.97 -32.63
N PRO A 78 -18.47 -16.91 -33.18
CA PRO A 78 -19.83 -16.99 -33.72
C PRO A 78 -19.91 -18.16 -34.69
N ALA A 79 -21.00 -18.93 -34.63
CA ALA A 79 -21.13 -20.18 -35.40
C ALA A 79 -20.90 -19.97 -36.91
N GLU A 80 -21.15 -18.77 -37.43
CA GLU A 80 -20.82 -18.37 -38.80
C GLU A 80 -19.33 -18.37 -39.12
N ASP A 81 -18.46 -17.94 -38.20
CA ASP A 81 -17.01 -18.02 -38.39
C ASP A 81 -16.53 -19.47 -38.47
N ARG A 82 -17.16 -20.38 -37.72
CA ARG A 82 -16.83 -21.82 -37.76
C ARG A 82 -17.20 -22.42 -39.11
N ILE A 83 -18.40 -22.15 -39.61
CA ILE A 83 -18.84 -22.63 -40.93
C ILE A 83 -17.96 -22.04 -42.05
N GLY A 84 -17.63 -20.75 -41.98
CA GLY A 84 -16.72 -20.11 -42.94
C GLY A 84 -15.34 -20.76 -43.00
N LYS A 85 -14.75 -21.08 -41.84
CA LYS A 85 -13.46 -21.80 -41.75
C LYS A 85 -13.53 -23.20 -42.36
N LEU A 86 -14.60 -23.94 -42.10
CA LEU A 86 -14.78 -25.28 -42.67
C LEU A 86 -14.88 -25.27 -44.20
N THR A 87 -15.57 -24.28 -44.78
CA THR A 87 -15.66 -24.09 -46.23
C THR A 87 -14.30 -23.74 -46.84
N ALA A 88 -13.54 -22.83 -46.22
CA ALA A 88 -12.20 -22.46 -46.68
C ALA A 88 -11.24 -23.67 -46.69
N LEU A 89 -11.29 -24.52 -45.66
CA LEU A 89 -10.50 -25.77 -45.62
C LEU A 89 -10.89 -26.74 -46.73
N ALA A 90 -12.19 -26.87 -47.04
CA ALA A 90 -12.66 -27.73 -48.12
C ALA A 90 -12.18 -27.25 -49.50
N GLU A 91 -12.19 -25.93 -49.75
CA GLU A 91 -11.64 -25.36 -50.97
C GLU A 91 -10.13 -25.58 -51.11
N LEU A 92 -9.36 -25.40 -50.03
CA LEU A 92 -7.92 -25.61 -50.05
C LEU A 92 -7.56 -27.08 -50.33
N LYS A 93 -8.33 -28.01 -49.75
CA LYS A 93 -8.22 -29.45 -50.08
C LYS A 93 -8.56 -29.72 -51.54
N ALA A 94 -9.64 -29.14 -52.07
CA ALA A 94 -10.03 -29.31 -53.48
C ALA A 94 -8.98 -28.75 -54.46
N LYS A 95 -8.26 -27.70 -54.04
CA LYS A 95 -7.10 -27.13 -54.77
C LYS A 95 -5.82 -27.97 -54.63
N GLY A 96 -5.84 -29.04 -53.83
CA GLY A 96 -4.68 -29.88 -53.55
C GLY A 96 -3.61 -29.19 -52.68
N LEU A 97 -3.97 -28.10 -51.99
CA LEU A 97 -3.07 -27.33 -51.12
C LEU A 97 -3.00 -27.88 -49.69
N LEU A 98 -3.98 -28.71 -49.30
CA LEU A 98 -3.98 -29.46 -48.05
C LEU A 98 -4.07 -30.95 -48.32
N THR A 99 -3.33 -31.72 -47.55
CA THR A 99 -3.47 -33.18 -47.50
C THR A 99 -4.73 -33.58 -46.72
N ASP A 100 -5.20 -34.82 -46.90
CA ASP A 100 -6.34 -35.36 -46.17
C ASP A 100 -6.14 -35.34 -44.64
N GLU A 101 -4.90 -35.61 -44.20
CA GLU A 101 -4.53 -35.61 -42.77
C GLU A 101 -4.59 -34.20 -42.17
N GLU A 102 -4.06 -33.20 -42.86
CA GLU A 102 -4.10 -31.80 -42.41
C GLU A 102 -5.53 -31.25 -42.37
N PHE A 103 -6.34 -31.59 -43.38
CA PHE A 103 -7.75 -31.23 -43.41
C PHE A 103 -8.52 -31.80 -42.22
N ALA A 104 -8.29 -33.07 -41.87
CA ALA A 104 -8.95 -33.72 -40.75
C ALA A 104 -8.55 -33.11 -39.40
N ALA A 105 -7.26 -32.82 -39.21
CA ALA A 105 -6.74 -32.19 -38.00
C ALA A 105 -7.35 -30.79 -37.76
N GLU A 106 -7.38 -29.95 -38.80
CA GLU A 106 -7.89 -28.59 -38.66
C GLU A 106 -9.42 -28.55 -38.55
N LYS A 107 -10.14 -29.46 -39.22
CA LYS A 107 -11.59 -29.64 -39.01
C LYS A 107 -11.92 -30.01 -37.56
N ALA A 108 -11.15 -30.92 -36.95
CA ALA A 108 -11.34 -31.29 -35.55
C ALA A 108 -11.06 -30.12 -34.60
N ARG A 109 -10.03 -29.30 -34.90
CA ARG A 109 -9.71 -28.09 -34.14
C ARG A 109 -10.86 -27.08 -34.17
N VAL A 110 -11.41 -26.81 -35.35
CA VAL A 110 -12.51 -25.84 -35.56
C VAL A 110 -13.82 -26.31 -34.91
N LEU A 111 -14.06 -27.61 -34.83
CA LEU A 111 -15.24 -28.18 -34.16
C LEU A 111 -15.09 -28.28 -32.64
N GLY A 112 -13.85 -28.42 -32.15
CA GLY A 112 -13.53 -28.47 -30.71
C GLY A 112 -13.34 -27.11 -30.05
N SER A 113 -13.26 -26.02 -30.83
CA SER A 113 -13.17 -24.62 -30.39
C SER A 113 -14.51 -23.93 -30.42
#